data_AF-A0A3D0LVL3-F1
#
_entry.id   AF-A0A3D0LVL3-F1
#
_cell.length_a   1.000
_cell.length_b   1.000
_cell.length_c   1.000
_cell.angle_alpha   90.00
_cell.angle_beta   90.00
_cell.angle_gamma   90.00
#
_symmetry.space_group_name_H-M   'P 1'
#
loop_
_entity.id
_entity.type
_entity.pdbx_description
1 polymer ?
#
loop_
_entity_poly.entity_id
_entity_poly.type
_entity_poly.pdbx_seq_one_letter_code
_entity_poly.pdbx_strand_id
1 'polypeptide(L)'
;MISTIDKVKLGLALLLAVAGVAGFYFFADQALALRVIMVMAGFILAFAVTSFTGPGQHFIGFGREAVAETKKVVWPTRKETVQTTGIVILLVILMAVFMWLVDAMLGWAVKHLMGWGG
;
A
#
# COMPACT_ATOMS: atom_id res chain seq x y z
N MET A 1 14.19 25.19 -5.24
CA MET A 1 13.28 26.33 -5.48
C MET A 1 12.67 26.12 -6.87
N ILE A 2 11.35 26.02 -7.01
CA ILE A 2 10.71 25.68 -8.29
C ILE A 2 10.97 26.81 -9.28
N SER A 3 11.60 26.51 -10.42
CA SER A 3 11.90 27.49 -11.47
C SER A 3 10.59 28.03 -12.07
N THR A 4 10.58 29.30 -12.48
CA THR A 4 9.43 29.91 -13.17
C THR A 4 9.00 29.08 -14.39
N ILE A 5 9.96 28.44 -15.07
CA ILE A 5 9.72 27.51 -16.18
C ILE A 5 8.95 26.25 -15.76
N ASP A 6 9.24 25.68 -14.58
CA ASP A 6 8.53 24.51 -14.08
C ASP A 6 7.08 24.84 -13.68
N LYS A 7 6.85 26.04 -13.14
CA LYS A 7 5.49 26.53 -12.84
C LYS A 7 4.66 26.68 -14.12
N VAL A 8 5.27 27.19 -15.20
CA VAL A 8 4.61 27.31 -16.51
C VAL A 8 4.28 25.94 -17.09
N LYS A 9 5.23 25.00 -17.07
CA LYS A 9 4.99 23.62 -17.55
C LYS A 9 3.90 22.90 -16.75
N LEU A 10 3.86 23.09 -15.42
CA LEU A 10 2.80 22.54 -14.56
C LEU A 10 1.43 23.16 -14.88
N GLY A 11 1.38 24.47 -15.07
CA GLY A 11 0.15 25.16 -15.52
C GLY A 11 -0.33 24.62 -16.87
N LEU A 12 0.59 24.37 -17.81
CA LEU A 12 0.27 23.81 -19.13
C LEU A 12 -0.21 22.34 -19.03
N ALA A 13 0.38 21.53 -18.14
CA ALA A 13 -0.11 20.17 -17.88
C ALA A 13 -1.53 20.15 -17.29
N LEU A 14 -1.81 21.06 -16.35
CA LEU A 14 -3.15 21.22 -15.78
C LEU A 14 -4.16 21.62 -16.86
N LEU A 15 -3.80 22.57 -17.72
CA LEU A 15 -4.63 22.99 -18.84
C LEU A 15 -4.89 21.85 -19.83
N LEU A 16 -3.89 21.02 -20.14
CA LEU A 16 -4.06 19.85 -21.01
C LEU A 16 -4.99 18.79 -20.39
N ALA A 17 -4.88 18.54 -19.09
CA ALA A 17 -5.78 17.63 -18.38
C ALA A 17 -7.23 18.15 -18.40
N VAL A 18 -7.41 19.44 -18.09
CA VAL A 18 -8.73 20.10 -18.12
C VAL A 18 -9.29 20.14 -19.55
N ALA A 19 -8.47 20.37 -20.56
CA ALA A 19 -8.88 20.33 -21.97
C ALA A 19 -9.30 18.92 -22.40
N GLY A 20 -8.62 17.87 -21.95
CA GLY A 20 -9.02 16.48 -22.18
C GLY A 20 -10.39 16.14 -21.57
N VAL A 21 -10.64 16.62 -20.34
CA VAL A 21 -11.94 16.46 -19.66
C VAL A 21 -13.02 17.34 -20.31
N ALA A 22 -12.71 18.57 -20.72
CA ALA A 22 -13.65 19.44 -21.40
C ALA A 22 -14.04 18.87 -22.78
N GLY A 23 -13.10 18.25 -23.50
CA GLY A 23 -13.37 17.53 -24.75
C GLY A 23 -14.40 16.40 -24.59
N PHE A 24 -14.47 15.77 -23.40
CA PHE A 24 -15.52 14.80 -23.07
C PHE A 24 -16.92 15.43 -23.04
N TYR A 25 -17.03 16.66 -22.53
CA TYR A 25 -18.30 17.39 -22.43
C TYR A 25 -18.75 17.98 -23.78
N PHE A 26 -17.84 18.48 -24.62
CA PHE A 26 -18.21 19.09 -25.90
C PHE A 26 -18.61 18.05 -26.97
N PHE A 27 -18.07 16.83 -26.92
CA PHE A 27 -18.45 15.73 -27.82
C PHE A 27 -19.54 14.82 -27.23
N ALA A 28 -20.44 15.40 -26.41
CA ALA A 28 -21.54 14.72 -25.72
C ALA A 28 -22.63 14.11 -26.63
N ASP A 29 -22.65 14.46 -27.92
CA ASP A 29 -23.60 13.93 -28.91
C ASP A 29 -23.00 12.84 -29.83
N GLN A 30 -21.69 12.57 -29.77
CA GLN A 30 -21.02 11.56 -30.61
C GLN A 30 -20.72 10.25 -29.88
N ALA A 31 -20.32 9.23 -30.65
CA ALA A 31 -19.97 7.88 -30.21
C ALA A 31 -18.97 7.86 -29.03
N LEU A 32 -19.24 6.97 -28.07
CA LEU A 32 -18.49 6.82 -26.82
C LEU A 32 -16.98 6.63 -27.03
N ALA A 33 -16.57 5.97 -28.12
CA ALA A 33 -15.17 5.72 -28.46
C ALA A 33 -14.32 7.01 -28.59
N LEU A 34 -14.85 8.06 -29.24
CA LEU A 34 -14.11 9.31 -29.44
C LEU A 34 -13.87 10.05 -28.11
N ARG A 35 -14.83 9.99 -27.18
CA ARG A 35 -14.70 10.61 -25.86
C ARG A 35 -13.60 9.97 -25.02
N VAL A 36 -13.58 8.64 -25.00
CA VAL A 36 -12.57 7.89 -24.23
C VAL A 36 -11.16 8.17 -24.77
N ILE A 37 -11.01 8.26 -26.10
CA ILE A 37 -9.72 8.58 -26.73
C ILE A 37 -9.26 9.99 -26.36
N MET A 38 -10.14 11.00 -26.37
CA MET A 38 -9.78 12.39 -26.04
C MET A 38 -9.37 12.55 -24.57
N VAL A 39 -10.07 11.88 -23.65
CA VAL A 39 -9.71 11.88 -22.23
C VAL A 39 -8.38 11.18 -22.02
N MET A 40 -8.20 9.99 -22.61
CA MET A 40 -6.93 9.27 -22.51
C MET A 40 -5.76 10.08 -23.08
N ALA A 41 -5.92 10.70 -24.25
CA ALA A 41 -4.89 11.54 -24.86
C ALA A 41 -4.55 12.74 -23.97
N GLY A 42 -5.55 13.42 -23.40
CA GLY A 42 -5.35 14.54 -22.47
C GLY A 42 -4.58 14.13 -21.21
N PHE A 43 -4.94 13.00 -20.60
CA PHE A 43 -4.23 12.46 -19.43
C PHE A 43 -2.80 12.02 -19.77
N ILE A 44 -2.58 11.38 -20.92
CA ILE A 44 -1.25 10.96 -21.37
C ILE A 44 -0.35 12.18 -21.60
N LEU A 45 -0.87 13.22 -22.27
CA LEU A 45 -0.13 14.45 -22.51
C LEU A 45 0.17 15.20 -21.22
N ALA A 46 -0.80 15.32 -20.31
CA ALA A 46 -0.59 15.93 -19.00
C ALA A 46 0.48 15.17 -18.20
N PHE A 47 0.40 13.84 -18.18
CA PHE A 47 1.36 12.97 -17.52
C PHE A 47 2.77 13.16 -18.10
N ALA A 48 2.91 13.10 -19.43
CA ALA A 48 4.18 13.31 -20.12
C ALA A 48 4.80 14.67 -19.76
N VAL A 49 4.01 15.75 -19.80
CA VAL A 49 4.52 17.09 -19.46
C VAL A 49 4.95 17.16 -17.99
N THR A 50 4.20 16.56 -17.05
CA THR A 50 4.62 16.50 -15.65
C THR A 50 5.90 15.69 -15.44
N SER A 51 6.12 14.59 -16.17
CA SER A 51 7.36 13.81 -16.05
C SER A 51 8.62 14.58 -16.49
N PHE A 52 8.49 15.56 -17.39
CA PHE A 52 9.59 16.43 -17.85
C PHE A 52 9.74 17.74 -17.03
N THR A 53 9.04 17.88 -15.91
CA THR A 53 9.22 19.02 -14.97
C THR A 53 10.17 18.67 -13.83
N GLY A 54 10.86 19.67 -13.28
CA GLY A 54 11.76 19.52 -12.13
C GLY A 54 11.16 18.67 -10.99
N PRO A 55 9.94 18.97 -10.50
CA PRO A 55 9.28 18.16 -9.47
C PRO A 55 9.00 16.71 -9.88
N GLY A 56 8.64 16.47 -11.14
CA GLY A 56 8.39 15.12 -11.67
C GLY A 56 9.65 14.25 -11.72
N GLN A 57 10.77 14.84 -12.14
CA GLN A 57 12.07 14.14 -12.15
C GLN A 57 12.57 13.83 -10.75
N HIS A 58 12.38 14.74 -9.79
CA HIS A 58 12.72 14.49 -8.39
C HIS A 58 11.91 13.33 -7.78
N PHE A 59 10.61 13.23 -8.09
CA PHE A 59 9.78 12.13 -7.59
C PHE A 59 10.22 10.76 -8.16
N ILE A 60 10.56 10.71 -9.45
CA ILE A 60 11.08 9.50 -10.10
C ILE A 60 12.47 9.14 -9.53
N GLY A 61 13.32 10.14 -9.30
CA GLY A 61 14.62 9.97 -8.64
C GLY A 61 14.48 9.39 -7.24
N PHE A 62 13.58 9.96 -6.43
CA PHE A 62 13.28 9.48 -5.08
C PHE A 62 12.81 8.03 -5.06
N GLY A 63 11.95 7.62 -6.00
CA GLY A 63 11.53 6.23 -6.13
C GLY A 63 12.69 5.28 -6.44
N ARG A 64 13.64 5.69 -7.29
CA ARG A 64 14.85 4.90 -7.59
C ARG A 64 15.78 4.81 -6.39
N GLU A 65 15.93 5.90 -5.63
CA GLU A 65 16.69 5.93 -4.39
C GLU A 65 16.06 5.04 -3.31
N ALA A 66 14.73 5.07 -3.16
CA ALA A 66 14.00 4.19 -2.24
C ALA A 66 14.20 2.70 -2.57
N VAL A 67 14.19 2.34 -3.86
CA VAL A 67 14.52 0.96 -4.29
C VAL A 67 15.98 0.63 -4.01
N ALA A 68 16.90 1.56 -4.22
CA ALA A 68 18.32 1.36 -3.91
C ALA A 68 18.55 1.18 -2.40
N GLU A 69 17.83 1.91 -1.54
CA GLU A 69 17.91 1.80 -0.09
C GLU A 69 17.26 0.50 0.41
N THR A 70 16.13 0.10 -0.19
CA THR A 70 15.47 -1.18 0.11
C THR A 70 16.37 -2.38 -0.21
N LYS A 71 17.26 -2.25 -1.21
CA LYS A 71 18.29 -3.26 -1.51
C LYS A 71 19.40 -3.34 -0.47
N LYS A 72 19.61 -2.28 0.33
CA LYS A 72 20.55 -2.28 1.47
C LYS A 72 19.93 -2.91 2.73
N VAL A 73 18.61 -3.06 2.77
CA VAL A 73 17.95 -3.83 3.82
C VAL A 73 18.36 -5.29 3.63
N VAL A 74 19.30 -5.72 4.46
CA VAL A 74 19.70 -7.12 4.53
C VAL A 74 18.51 -7.88 5.10
N TRP A 75 17.71 -8.46 4.21
CA TRP A 75 16.58 -9.27 4.64
C TRP A 75 17.11 -10.46 5.44
N PRO A 76 16.56 -10.70 6.64
CA PRO A 76 17.02 -11.76 7.51
C PRO A 76 16.97 -13.10 6.78
N THR A 77 17.96 -13.94 7.02
CA THR A 77 18.03 -15.23 6.34
C THR A 77 16.86 -16.10 6.82
N ARG A 78 16.34 -17.00 5.97
CA ARG A 78 15.18 -17.86 6.32
C ARG A 78 15.38 -18.60 7.65
N LYS A 79 16.63 -18.88 8.03
CA LYS A 79 16.99 -19.57 9.28
C LYS A 79 16.70 -18.71 10.52
N GLU A 80 17.02 -17.41 10.47
CA GLU A 80 16.79 -16.47 11.59
C GLU A 80 15.31 -16.18 11.79
N THR A 81 14.57 -16.04 10.68
CA THR A 81 13.11 -15.84 10.71
C THR A 81 12.39 -17.04 11.33
N VAL A 82 12.78 -18.26 10.95
CA VAL A 82 12.20 -19.49 11.49
C VAL A 82 12.59 -19.70 12.95
N GLN A 83 13.81 -19.37 13.35
CA GLN A 83 14.23 -19.46 14.75
C GLN A 83 13.40 -18.53 15.65
N THR A 84 13.25 -17.27 15.23
CA THR A 84 12.49 -16.28 16.00
C THR A 84 11.01 -16.67 16.07
N THR A 85 10.41 -17.11 14.95
CA THR A 85 9.02 -17.58 14.92
C THR A 85 8.83 -18.86 15.74
N GLY A 86 9.79 -19.78 15.71
CA GLY A 86 9.76 -21.03 16.48
C GLY A 86 9.74 -20.79 17.99
N ILE A 87 10.51 -19.82 18.49
CA ILE A 87 10.49 -19.42 19.90
C ILE A 87 9.11 -18.89 20.29
N VAL A 88 8.50 -18.04 19.45
CA VAL A 88 7.15 -17.50 19.70
C VAL A 88 6.12 -18.63 19.71
N ILE A 89 6.17 -19.57 18.77
CA ILE A 89 5.27 -20.72 18.73
C ILE A 89 5.40 -21.58 19.99
N LEU A 90 6.63 -21.84 20.44
CA LEU A 90 6.88 -22.59 21.67
C LEU A 90 6.25 -21.90 22.88
N LEU A 91 6.42 -20.58 23.00
CA LEU A 91 5.82 -19.79 24.07
C LEU A 91 4.29 -19.85 24.05
N VAL A 92 3.68 -19.74 22.86
CA VAL A 92 2.21 -19.83 22.68
C VAL A 92 1.69 -21.21 23.11
N ILE A 93 2.37 -22.29 22.71
CA ILE A 93 2.00 -23.65 23.12
C ILE A 93 2.11 -23.82 24.63
N LEU A 94 3.18 -23.32 25.24
CA LEU A 94 3.37 -23.39 26.69
C LEU A 94 2.22 -22.67 27.43
N MET A 95 1.86 -21.46 26.99
CA MET A 95 0.73 -20.71 27.55
C MET A 95 -0.60 -21.43 27.33
N ALA A 96 -0.83 -22.03 26.16
CA ALA A 96 -2.05 -22.78 25.87
C ALA A 96 -2.18 -24.01 26.79
N VAL A 97 -1.09 -24.76 27.01
CA VAL A 97 -1.08 -25.92 27.93
C VAL A 97 -1.29 -25.48 29.37
N PHE A 98 -0.65 -24.40 29.80
CA PHE A 98 -0.84 -23.85 31.14
C PHE A 98 -2.29 -23.44 31.38
N MET A 99 -2.89 -22.70 30.44
CA MET A 99 -4.28 -22.26 30.55
C MET A 99 -5.24 -23.46 30.56
N TRP A 100 -5.04 -24.44 29.68
CA TRP A 100 -5.82 -25.68 29.66
C TRP A 100 -5.75 -26.44 31.00
N LEU A 101 -4.56 -26.53 31.61
CA LEU A 101 -4.37 -27.17 32.90
C LEU A 101 -5.16 -26.46 34.01
N VAL A 102 -5.10 -25.13 34.04
CA VAL A 102 -5.83 -24.30 35.00
C VAL A 102 -7.34 -24.47 34.82
N ASP A 103 -7.84 -24.42 33.59
CA ASP A 103 -9.26 -24.63 33.29
C ASP A 103 -9.74 -26.02 33.71
N ALA A 104 -8.94 -27.06 33.45
CA ALA A 104 -9.23 -28.42 33.88
C ALA A 104 -9.23 -28.58 35.41
N MET A 105 -8.25 -27.97 36.09
CA MET A 105 -8.16 -27.99 37.55
C MET A 105 -9.33 -27.25 38.21
N LEU A 106 -9.68 -26.06 37.70
CA LEU A 106 -10.85 -25.32 38.15
C LEU A 106 -12.14 -26.10 37.89
N GLY A 107 -12.28 -26.70 36.71
CA GLY A 107 -13.43 -27.54 36.37
C GLY A 107 -13.57 -28.74 37.30
N TRP A 108 -12.46 -29.41 37.65
CA TRP A 108 -12.46 -30.49 38.63
C TRP A 108 -12.83 -30.01 40.03
N ALA A 109 -12.23 -28.91 40.49
CA ALA A 109 -12.51 -28.33 41.81
C ALA A 109 -13.99 -27.92 41.94
N VAL A 110 -14.54 -27.28 40.91
CA VAL A 110 -15.94 -26.87 40.84
C VAL A 110 -16.89 -28.07 40.87
N LYS A 111 -16.60 -29.14 40.10
CA LYS A 111 -17.39 -30.39 40.14
C LYS A 111 -17.41 -31.03 41.52
N HIS A 112 -16.26 -31.05 42.18
CA HIS A 112 -16.14 -31.60 43.53
C HIS A 112 -16.92 -30.76 44.56
N LEU A 113 -16.87 -29.44 44.44
CA LEU A 113 -17.52 -28.52 45.38
C LEU A 113 -19.05 -28.46 45.22
N MET A 114 -19.56 -28.56 44.00
CA MET A 114 -21.02 -28.64 43.74
C MET A 114 -21.63 -30.02 44.04
N GLY A 115 -20.84 -30.99 44.50
CA GLY A 115 -21.34 -32.33 44.84
C GLY A 115 -21.88 -33.11 43.63
N TRP A 116 -21.61 -32.64 42.41
CA TRP A 116 -22.07 -33.25 41.16
C TRP A 116 -21.11 -34.36 40.71
N GLY A 117 -20.72 -35.20 41.67
CA GLY A 117 -19.82 -36.34 41.50
C GLY A 117 -20.55 -37.64 41.75
N GLY A 118 -21.47 -37.97 40.85
CA GLY A 118 -21.81 -39.32 40.42
C GLY A 118 -21.52 -39.39 38.92
#